data_AF-A0A661DTV0-F1
#
_entry.id   AF-A0A661DTV0-F1
#
_cell.length_a   1.000
_cell.length_b   1.000
_cell.length_c   1.000
_cell.angle_alpha   90.00
_cell.angle_beta   90.00
_cell.angle_gamma   90.00
#
_symmetry.space_group_name_H-M   'P 1'
#
loop_
_entity.id
_entity.type
_entity.pdbx_description
1 polymer ?
#
loop_
_entity_poly.entity_id
_entity_poly.type
_entity_poly.pdbx_seq_one_letter_code
_entity_poly.pdbx_strand_id
1 'polypeptide(L)'
;MKRIYHPYWEWEEIHFNMWGGSSDKAIADLVTFMSDTERFSKYMGRVCNEWTKSCEHNLTNFEQNRVAWLGQAACALWFKCPESIVRSAWSFLSSEDQQLANNEAEKHIQNWEKENAETETWNRRLFSSY
;
A
#
# COMPACT_ATOMS: atom_id res chain seq x y z
N MET A 1 -9.04 -2.79 -15.05
CA MET A 1 -7.58 -2.65 -15.27
C MET A 1 -6.98 -4.02 -15.58
N LYS A 2 -5.94 -4.12 -16.40
CA LYS A 2 -5.24 -5.40 -16.62
C LYS A 2 -4.22 -5.61 -15.49
N ARG A 3 -3.94 -6.87 -15.16
CA ARG A 3 -2.87 -7.25 -14.21
C ARG A 3 -1.51 -6.84 -14.77
N ILE A 4 -0.71 -6.13 -13.98
CA ILE A 4 0.67 -5.74 -14.31
C ILE A 4 1.62 -6.52 -13.41
N TYR A 5 2.70 -7.04 -14.01
CA TYR A 5 3.71 -7.81 -13.30
C TYR A 5 5.06 -7.10 -13.37
N HIS A 6 5.69 -6.98 -12.21
CA HIS A 6 7.09 -6.58 -12.07
C HIS A 6 7.82 -7.68 -11.31
N PRO A 7 9.08 -7.97 -11.64
CA PRO A 7 9.86 -8.90 -10.85
C PRO A 7 10.20 -8.31 -9.47
N TYR A 8 10.32 -9.16 -8.46
CA TYR A 8 10.36 -8.72 -7.06
C TYR A 8 11.52 -7.76 -6.74
N TRP A 9 12.67 -7.87 -7.41
CA TRP A 9 13.82 -6.99 -7.18
C TRP A 9 13.60 -5.54 -7.62
N GLU A 10 12.53 -5.27 -8.36
CA GLU A 10 12.15 -3.92 -8.75
C GLU A 10 11.10 -3.30 -7.83
N TRP A 11 10.53 -4.07 -6.90
CA TRP A 11 9.52 -3.59 -5.98
C TRP A 11 10.16 -2.70 -4.92
N GLU A 12 9.62 -1.49 -4.76
CA GLU A 12 10.13 -0.50 -3.82
C GLU A 12 10.08 -1.03 -2.38
N GLU A 13 9.03 -1.79 -2.05
CA GLU A 13 8.80 -2.38 -0.71
C GLU A 13 9.93 -3.27 -0.18
N ILE A 14 10.74 -3.87 -1.06
CA ILE A 14 11.91 -4.69 -0.68
C ILE A 14 12.94 -3.84 0.08
N HIS A 15 13.16 -2.60 -0.36
CA HIS A 15 14.12 -1.67 0.26
C HIS A 15 13.65 -1.17 1.64
N PHE A 16 12.37 -1.38 1.97
CA PHE A 16 11.74 -0.97 3.22
C PHE A 16 11.49 -2.15 4.18
N ASN A 17 12.15 -3.29 3.96
CA ASN A 17 12.09 -4.45 4.87
C ASN A 17 10.66 -5.01 5.06
N MET A 18 9.74 -4.78 4.12
CA MET A 18 8.36 -5.29 4.20
C MET A 18 8.32 -6.83 4.21
N TRP A 19 9.25 -7.47 3.50
CA TRP A 19 9.36 -8.93 3.37
C TRP A 19 10.60 -9.51 4.08
N GLY A 20 11.26 -8.72 4.91
CA GLY A 20 12.52 -9.11 5.55
C GLY A 20 12.35 -9.84 6.89
N GLY A 21 13.48 -10.01 7.58
CA GLY A 21 13.57 -10.74 8.85
C GLY A 21 13.16 -9.92 10.08
N SER A 22 13.21 -10.58 11.24
CA SER A 22 12.84 -10.04 12.56
C SER A 22 13.29 -8.60 12.78
N SER A 23 12.42 -7.81 13.40
CA SER A 23 12.67 -6.41 13.68
C SER A 23 12.31 -6.17 15.13
N ASP A 24 13.25 -5.60 15.91
CA ASP A 24 13.08 -5.24 17.33
C ASP A 24 12.16 -4.02 17.53
N LYS A 25 11.33 -3.72 16.52
CA LYS A 25 10.46 -2.55 16.47
C LYS A 25 9.25 -2.77 17.35
N ALA A 26 8.89 -1.72 18.09
CA ALA A 26 7.81 -1.79 19.04
C ALA A 26 6.45 -1.95 18.33
N ILE A 27 5.74 -3.02 18.66
CA ILE A 27 4.34 -3.22 18.26
C ILE A 27 3.48 -2.03 18.71
N ALA A 28 3.76 -1.47 19.88
CA ALA A 28 3.06 -0.29 20.40
C ALA A 28 3.16 0.92 19.46
N ASP A 29 4.34 1.18 18.88
CA ASP A 29 4.54 2.28 17.94
C ASP A 29 3.73 2.09 16.66
N LEU A 30 3.63 0.84 16.16
CA LEU A 30 2.79 0.51 15.01
C LEU A 30 1.31 0.67 15.32
N VAL A 31 0.85 0.25 16.50
CA VAL A 31 -0.54 0.44 16.94
C VAL A 31 -0.87 1.91 17.01
N THR A 32 -0.03 2.72 17.68
CA THR A 32 -0.22 4.18 17.76
C THR A 32 -0.24 4.81 16.37
N PHE A 33 0.65 4.38 15.47
CA PHE A 33 0.69 4.89 14.10
C PHE A 33 -0.57 4.53 13.30
N MET A 34 -1.06 3.28 13.38
CA MET A 34 -2.23 2.83 12.64
C MET A 34 -3.54 3.39 13.20
N SER A 35 -3.61 3.66 14.51
CA SER A 35 -4.77 4.34 15.13
C SER A 35 -4.84 5.84 14.78
N ASP A 36 -3.72 6.48 14.42
CA ASP A 36 -3.70 7.85 13.89
C ASP A 36 -4.13 7.85 12.42
N THR A 37 -5.44 7.90 12.18
CA THR A 37 -6.04 7.75 10.83
C THR A 37 -5.50 8.77 9.84
N GLU A 38 -5.31 10.04 10.23
CA GLU A 38 -4.81 11.09 9.34
C GLU A 38 -3.36 10.80 8.93
N ARG A 39 -2.51 10.49 9.92
CA ARG A 39 -1.12 10.20 9.66
C ARG A 39 -0.96 8.91 8.87
N PHE A 40 -1.72 7.87 9.18
CA PHE A 40 -1.66 6.60 8.47
C PHE A 40 -2.12 6.75 7.02
N SER A 41 -3.24 7.44 6.79
CA SER A 41 -3.76 7.77 5.45
C SER A 41 -2.73 8.55 4.61
N LYS A 42 -2.02 9.52 5.22
CA LYS A 42 -0.94 10.24 4.53
C LYS A 42 0.15 9.30 4.01
N TYR A 43 0.54 8.28 4.77
CA TYR A 43 1.56 7.31 4.32
C TYR A 43 1.03 6.35 3.27
N MET A 44 -0.24 5.98 3.29
CA MET A 44 -0.87 5.22 2.20
C MET A 44 -0.83 6.00 0.88
N GLY A 45 -1.20 7.29 0.92
CA GLY A 45 -1.09 8.16 -0.26
C GLY A 45 0.35 8.30 -0.76
N ARG A 46 1.32 8.37 0.16
CA ARG A 46 2.75 8.34 -0.23
C ARG A 46 3.16 7.04 -0.91
N VAL A 47 2.70 5.88 -0.44
CA VAL A 47 2.95 4.61 -1.13
C VAL A 47 2.40 4.66 -2.55
N CYS A 48 1.15 5.08 -2.74
CA CYS A 48 0.54 5.20 -4.07
C CYS A 48 1.34 6.11 -5.03
N ASN A 49 2.01 7.14 -4.51
CA ASN A 49 2.77 8.11 -5.29
C ASN A 49 4.25 7.72 -5.50
N GLU A 50 4.88 7.12 -4.49
CA GLU A 50 6.33 6.89 -4.46
C GLU A 50 6.70 5.47 -4.94
N TRP A 51 5.79 4.49 -4.83
CA TRP A 51 6.08 3.07 -5.06
C TRP A 51 5.39 2.54 -6.32
N THR A 52 5.72 3.14 -7.47
CA THR A 52 5.06 2.86 -8.76
C THR A 52 5.02 1.37 -9.10
N LYS A 53 6.16 0.67 -9.05
CA LYS A 53 6.22 -0.74 -9.49
C LYS A 53 5.53 -1.67 -8.50
N SER A 54 5.70 -1.43 -7.21
CA SER A 54 4.99 -2.11 -6.15
C SER A 54 3.48 -1.90 -6.26
N CYS A 55 2.99 -0.67 -6.52
CA CYS A 55 1.57 -0.39 -6.70
C CYS A 55 1.01 -1.03 -7.98
N GLU A 56 1.69 -0.92 -9.11
CA GLU A 56 1.28 -1.61 -10.34
C GLU A 56 1.23 -3.12 -10.13
N HIS A 57 2.23 -3.69 -9.45
CA HIS A 57 2.25 -5.12 -9.15
C HIS A 57 1.20 -5.52 -8.12
N ASN A 58 0.84 -4.70 -7.14
CA ASN A 58 -0.04 -5.14 -6.06
C ASN A 58 -1.49 -4.68 -6.23
N LEU A 59 -1.71 -3.44 -6.64
CA LEU A 59 -3.05 -2.88 -6.78
C LEU A 59 -3.78 -3.39 -8.02
N THR A 60 -3.07 -3.87 -9.04
CA THR A 60 -3.70 -4.57 -10.18
C THR A 60 -4.00 -6.05 -9.88
N ASN A 61 -3.61 -6.57 -8.71
CA ASN A 61 -3.89 -7.95 -8.29
C ASN A 61 -5.23 -8.01 -7.55
N PHE A 62 -6.33 -8.31 -8.25
CA PHE A 62 -7.64 -8.41 -7.61
C PHE A 62 -7.83 -9.69 -6.77
N GLU A 63 -6.93 -10.66 -6.87
CA GLU A 63 -6.97 -11.89 -6.09
C GLU A 63 -6.35 -11.73 -4.69
N GLN A 64 -5.60 -10.65 -4.45
CA GLN A 64 -5.01 -10.37 -3.14
C GLN A 64 -5.80 -9.35 -2.33
N ASN A 65 -5.57 -9.35 -1.02
CA ASN A 65 -6.10 -8.31 -0.14
C ASN A 65 -5.31 -7.00 -0.30
N ARG A 66 -5.71 -6.18 -1.28
CA ARG A 66 -5.06 -4.91 -1.62
C ARG A 66 -5.10 -3.88 -0.48
N VAL A 67 -6.17 -3.90 0.30
CA VAL A 67 -6.34 -3.03 1.49
C VAL A 67 -5.29 -3.37 2.54
N ALA A 68 -5.14 -4.66 2.86
CA ALA A 68 -4.12 -5.11 3.80
C ALA A 68 -2.70 -4.82 3.27
N TRP A 69 -2.44 -5.08 1.99
CA TRP A 69 -1.15 -4.78 1.38
C TRP A 69 -0.80 -3.29 1.49
N LEU A 70 -1.73 -2.38 1.18
CA LEU A 70 -1.47 -0.94 1.26
C LEU A 70 -1.19 -0.48 2.70
N GLY A 71 -1.92 -1.02 3.68
CA GLY A 71 -1.66 -0.76 5.09
C GLY A 71 -0.28 -1.25 5.55
N GLN A 72 0.12 -2.45 5.13
CA GLN A 72 1.45 -3.01 5.41
C GLN A 72 2.55 -2.18 4.73
N ALA A 73 2.35 -1.79 3.47
CA ALA A 73 3.26 -0.93 2.71
C ALA A 73 3.44 0.44 3.40
N ALA A 74 2.37 1.04 3.90
CA ALA A 74 2.45 2.30 4.64
C ALA A 74 3.26 2.16 5.95
N CYS A 75 3.09 1.04 6.67
CA CYS A 75 3.92 0.73 7.86
C CYS A 75 5.38 0.48 7.50
N ALA A 76 5.66 -0.19 6.37
CA ALA A 76 7.01 -0.39 5.86
C ALA A 76 7.66 0.93 5.44
N LEU A 77 6.93 1.82 4.76
CA LEU A 77 7.41 3.15 4.38
C LEU A 77 7.75 4.02 5.61
N TRP A 78 6.89 3.99 6.63
CA TRP A 78 7.09 4.77 7.85
C TRP A 78 8.20 4.21 8.73
N PHE A 79 8.17 2.90 8.98
CA PHE A 79 8.93 2.30 10.06
C PHE A 79 9.87 1.19 9.61
N LYS A 80 9.93 0.84 8.32
CA LYS A 80 10.73 -0.28 7.78
C LYS A 80 10.46 -1.62 8.47
N CYS A 81 9.19 -1.95 8.65
CA CYS A 81 8.76 -3.11 9.44
C CYS A 81 8.24 -4.24 8.54
N PRO A 82 8.57 -5.52 8.83
CA PRO A 82 8.01 -6.65 8.11
C PRO A 82 6.50 -6.77 8.29
N GLU A 83 5.80 -7.24 7.25
CA GLU A 83 4.34 -7.44 7.27
C GLU A 83 3.87 -8.28 8.45
N SER A 84 4.69 -9.25 8.87
CA SER A 84 4.34 -10.20 9.93
C SER A 84 4.16 -9.51 11.28
N ILE A 85 5.01 -8.52 11.57
CA ILE A 85 4.91 -7.69 12.77
C ILE A 85 3.74 -6.72 12.65
N VAL A 86 3.51 -6.14 11.47
CA VAL A 86 2.36 -5.25 11.22
C VAL A 86 1.04 -6.00 11.46
N ARG A 87 0.94 -7.24 10.99
CA ARG A 87 -0.22 -8.12 11.20
C ARG A 87 -0.42 -8.49 12.67
N SER A 88 0.66 -8.71 13.42
CA SER A 88 0.57 -8.84 14.88
C SER A 88 0.06 -7.55 15.52
N ALA A 89 0.60 -6.38 15.16
CA ALA A 89 0.17 -5.08 15.67
C ALA A 89 -1.30 -4.78 15.34
N TRP A 90 -1.76 -5.15 14.15
CA TRP A 90 -3.14 -4.95 13.69
C TRP A 90 -4.17 -5.60 14.63
N SER A 91 -3.84 -6.76 15.21
CA SER A 91 -4.71 -7.47 16.15
C SER A 91 -4.97 -6.72 17.47
N PHE A 92 -4.18 -5.71 17.79
CA PHE A 92 -4.35 -4.85 18.97
C PHE A 92 -5.17 -3.59 18.71
N LEU A 93 -5.48 -3.28 17.45
CA LEU A 93 -6.34 -2.15 17.10
C LEU A 93 -7.78 -2.41 17.52
N SER A 94 -8.51 -1.34 17.84
CA SER A 94 -9.95 -1.42 18.02
C SER A 94 -10.63 -1.73 16.68
N SER A 95 -11.85 -2.28 16.72
CA SER A 95 -12.62 -2.52 15.49
C SER A 95 -12.93 -1.23 14.72
N GLU A 96 -13.07 -0.11 15.44
CA GLU A 96 -13.28 1.21 14.86
C GLU A 96 -12.03 1.69 14.12
N ASP A 97 -10.85 1.61 14.74
CA ASP A 97 -9.58 1.98 14.11
C ASP A 97 -9.30 1.12 12.87
N GLN A 98 -9.55 -0.20 12.96
CA GLN A 98 -9.41 -1.10 11.81
C GLN A 98 -10.33 -0.68 10.66
N GLN A 99 -11.58 -0.30 10.97
CA GLN A 99 -12.53 0.14 9.96
C GLN A 99 -12.12 1.48 9.33
N LEU A 100 -11.69 2.45 10.14
CA LEU A 100 -11.22 3.75 9.65
C LEU A 100 -9.99 3.58 8.74
N ALA A 101 -9.02 2.78 9.17
CA ALA A 101 -7.83 2.47 8.37
C ALA A 101 -8.18 1.77 7.04
N ASN A 102 -9.10 0.79 7.06
CA ASN A 102 -9.55 0.11 5.85
C ASN A 102 -10.25 1.07 4.87
N ASN A 103 -11.12 1.94 5.39
CA ASN A 103 -11.81 2.94 4.57
C ASN A 103 -10.83 3.92 3.90
N GLU A 104 -9.78 4.35 4.61
CA GLU A 104 -8.75 5.22 4.04
C GLU A 104 -7.94 4.49 2.96
N ALA A 105 -7.55 3.24 3.20
CA ALA A 105 -6.87 2.42 2.20
C ALA A 105 -7.72 2.23 0.93
N GLU A 106 -9.03 1.94 1.07
CA GLU A 106 -9.94 1.83 -0.06
C GLU A 106 -10.02 3.13 -0.88
N LYS A 107 -10.09 4.30 -0.23
CA LYS A 107 -10.08 5.60 -0.92
C LYS A 107 -8.80 5.79 -1.73
N HIS A 108 -7.64 5.49 -1.16
CA HIS A 108 -6.36 5.62 -1.86
C HIS A 108 -6.25 4.67 -3.05
N ILE A 109 -6.72 3.43 -2.91
CA ILE A 109 -6.76 2.45 -4.01
C ILE A 109 -7.66 2.96 -5.14
N GLN A 110 -8.87 3.45 -4.83
CA GLN A 110 -9.80 3.99 -5.82
C GLN A 110 -9.23 5.20 -6.55
N ASN A 111 -8.56 6.11 -5.84
CA ASN A 111 -7.91 7.27 -6.44
C ASN A 111 -6.77 6.84 -7.38
N TRP A 112 -5.91 5.93 -6.93
CA TRP A 112 -4.82 5.39 -7.75
C TRP A 112 -5.34 4.69 -9.01
N GLU A 113 -6.43 3.92 -8.91
CA GLU A 113 -7.06 3.26 -10.05
C GLU A 113 -7.59 4.27 -11.08
N LYS A 114 -8.22 5.35 -10.61
CA LYS A 114 -8.76 6.41 -11.46
C LYS A 114 -7.65 7.11 -12.25
N GLU A 115 -6.59 7.52 -11.57
CA GLU A 115 -5.43 8.19 -12.18
C GLU A 115 -4.74 7.30 -13.23
N ASN A 116 -4.60 6.02 -12.94
CA ASN A 116 -4.00 5.07 -13.88
C ASN A 116 -4.92 4.75 -15.07
N ALA A 117 -6.23 4.68 -14.87
CA ALA A 117 -7.19 4.50 -15.97
C ALA A 117 -7.22 5.71 -16.93
N GLU A 118 -7.11 6.93 -16.39
CA GLU A 118 -6.99 8.16 -17.18
C GLU A 118 -5.70 8.16 -18.00
N THR A 119 -4.58 7.79 -17.39
CA THR A 119 -3.27 7.69 -18.05
C THR A 119 -3.27 6.66 -19.18
N GLU A 120 -3.81 5.45 -18.94
CA GLU A 120 -3.97 4.44 -20.00
C GLU A 120 -4.81 4.95 -21.17
N THR A 121 -5.92 5.64 -20.87
CA THR A 121 -6.83 6.18 -21.89
C THR A 121 -6.15 7.26 -22.72
N TRP A 122 -5.38 8.14 -22.07
CA TRP A 122 -4.64 9.20 -22.73
C TRP A 122 -3.55 8.63 -23.65
N ASN A 123 -2.79 7.65 -23.18
CA ASN A 123 -1.77 6.96 -23.97
C ASN A 123 -2.39 6.28 -25.20
N ARG A 124 -3.49 5.53 -25.05
CA ARG A 124 -4.16 4.89 -26.20
C ARG A 124 -4.62 5.90 -27.25
N ARG A 125 -5.10 7.07 -26.85
CA ARG A 125 -5.52 8.12 -27.80
C ARG A 125 -4.34 8.68 -28.59
N LEU A 126 -3.20 8.94 -27.93
CA LEU A 126 -2.00 9.44 -28.60
C LEU A 126 -1.38 8.45 -29.59
N PHE A 127 -1.38 7.16 -29.26
CA PHE A 127 -0.77 6.12 -30.10
C PHE A 127 -1.75 5.48 -31.10
N SER A 128 -3.03 5.87 -31.09
CA SER A 128 -4.03 5.46 -32.09
C SER A 128 -4.23 6.48 -33.22
N SER A 129 -3.56 7.64 -33.16
CA SER A 129 -3.59 8.69 -34.19
C SER A 129 -2.44 8.61 -35.20
N TYR A 130 -1.69 7.51 -35.21
CA TYR A 130 -0.66 7.15 -36.19
C TYR A 130 -1.04 5.85 -36.89
#